data_AF-A0A6C1PQS2-F1
#
_entry.id   AF-A0A6C1PQS2-F1
#
_cell.length_a   1.000
_cell.length_b   1.000
_cell.length_c   1.000
_cell.angle_alpha   90.00
_cell.angle_beta   90.00
_cell.angle_gamma   90.00
#
_symmetry.space_group_name_H-M   'P 1'
#
loop_
_entity.id
_entity.type
_entity.pdbx_description
1 polymer ?
#
loop_
_entity_poly.entity_id
_entity_poly.type
_entity_poly.pdbx_seq_one_letter_code
_entity_poly.pdbx_strand_id
1 'polypeptide(L)' 'MRFYVGGYSPKISVCELDVADGSMRVVTDAPTPKNGSWLSVSADLKTLYATVESGYDSGSPGTVAAYRIASDA' A
#
# COMPACT_ATOMS: atom_id res chain seq x y z
N MET A 1 -13.23 -8.96 -1.99
CA MET A 1 -11.77 -9.15 -1.84
C MET A 1 -11.11 -7.81 -1.51
N ARG A 2 -10.22 -7.76 -0.51
CA ARG A 2 -9.46 -6.54 -0.18
C ARG A 2 -8.14 -6.50 -0.96
N PHE A 3 -7.74 -5.32 -1.42
CA PHE A 3 -6.45 -5.09 -2.08
C PHE A 3 -5.95 -3.66 -1.82
N TYR A 4 -4.71 -3.40 -2.20
CA TYR A 4 -4.00 -2.16 -1.89
C TYR A 4 -3.49 -1.52 -3.17
N VAL A 5 -3.67 -0.21 -3.29
CA VAL A 5 -3.24 0.58 -4.45
C VAL A 5 -2.22 1.61 -4.00
N GLY A 6 -0.99 1.42 -4.47
CA GLY A 6 0.09 2.38 -4.37
C GLY A 6 0.11 3.35 -5.55
N GLY A 7 0.97 4.35 -5.49
CA GLY A 7 1.15 5.30 -6.59
C GLY A 7 2.04 6.47 -6.23
N TYR A 8 2.09 7.46 -7.13
CA TYR A 8 2.83 8.71 -6.95
C TYR A 8 2.07 9.71 -6.06
N SER A 9 1.68 9.26 -4.87
CA SER A 9 1.01 10.08 -3.85
C SER A 9 1.41 9.63 -2.45
N PRO A 10 1.35 10.51 -1.43
CA PRO A 10 1.71 10.18 -0.05
C PRO A 10 0.60 9.40 0.68
N LYS A 11 0.04 8.39 0.01
CA LYS A 11 -0.96 7.48 0.55
C LYS A 11 -0.98 6.15 -0.20
N ILE A 12 -1.52 5.14 0.48
CA ILE A 12 -1.94 3.85 -0.08
C ILE A 12 -3.45 3.77 0.09
N SER A 13 -4.18 3.54 -1.00
CA SER A 13 -5.62 3.30 -0.92
C SER A 13 -5.89 1.84 -0.59
N VAL A 14 -6.72 1.62 0.43
CA VAL A 14 -7.27 0.31 0.77
C VAL A 14 -8.60 0.18 0.04
N CYS A 15 -8.68 -0.81 -0.84
CA CYS A 15 -9.83 -1.00 -1.72
C CYS A 15 -10.51 -2.35 -1.44
N GLU A 16 -11.79 -2.41 -1.78
CA GLU A 16 -12.55 -3.64 -1.86
C GLU A 16 -13.07 -3.84 -3.28
N LEU A 17 -12.91 -5.06 -3.77
CA LEU A 17 -13.44 -5.58 -5.03
C LEU A 17 -14.57 -6.56 -4.73
N ASP A 18 -15.77 -6.30 -5.22
CA ASP A 18 -16.78 -7.34 -5.34
C ASP A 18 -16.42 -8.22 -6.54
N VAL A 19 -16.19 -9.51 -6.28
CA VAL A 19 -15.76 -10.46 -7.31
C VAL A 19 -16.93 -11.01 -8.11
N ALA A 20 -18.17 -10.80 -7.66
CA ALA A 20 -19.35 -11.25 -8.38
C ALA A 20 -19.68 -10.33 -9.56
N ASP A 21 -19.52 -9.01 -9.39
CA ASP A 21 -19.86 -8.01 -10.41
C ASP A 21 -18.67 -7.16 -10.89
N GLY A 22 -17.50 -7.30 -10.26
CA GLY A 22 -16.28 -6.57 -10.61
C GLY A 22 -16.27 -5.12 -10.11
N SER A 23 -17.27 -4.70 -9.33
CA SER A 23 -17.30 -3.35 -8.77
C SER A 23 -16.21 -3.16 -7.72
N MET A 24 -15.66 -1.96 -7.68
CA MET A 24 -14.59 -1.58 -6.77
C MET A 24 -14.97 -0.32 -6.02
N ARG A 25 -14.59 -0.26 -4.73
CA ARG A 25 -14.63 0.97 -3.94
C ARG A 25 -13.36 1.15 -3.13
N VAL A 26 -12.99 2.41 -2.90
CA VAL A 26 -11.99 2.77 -1.88
C VAL A 26 -12.69 2.72 -0.52
N VAL A 27 -12.09 2.01 0.43
CA VAL A 27 -12.58 1.90 1.81
C VAL A 27 -11.97 2.99 2.68
N THR A 28 -10.65 3.18 2.57
CA THR A 28 -9.90 4.19 3.32
C THR A 28 -8.53 4.42 2.67
N ASP A 29 -7.82 5.43 3.14
CA ASP A 29 -6.44 5.72 2.76
C ASP A 29 -5.53 5.58 3.99
N ALA A 30 -4.43 4.84 3.84
CA ALA A 30 -3.34 4.80 4.80
C ALA A 30 -2.25 5.80 4.39
N PRO A 31 -1.83 6.72 5.28
CA PRO A 31 -0.81 7.71 4.93
C PRO A 31 0.56 7.06 4.74
N THR A 32 1.31 7.54 3.75
CA THR A 32 2.73 7.21 3.57
C THR A 32 3.58 8.48 3.71
N PRO A 33 4.84 8.39 4.19
CA PRO A 33 5.69 9.57 4.32
C PRO A 33 5.95 10.29 2.98
N LYS A 34 5.99 9.51 1.87
CA LYS A 34 6.15 9.93 0.47
C LYS A 34 5.43 8.95 -0.45
N ASN A 35 5.74 8.94 -1.75
CA ASN A 35 5.09 8.08 -2.74
C ASN A 35 5.24 6.59 -2.41
N GLY A 36 4.12 5.88 -2.27
CA GLY A 36 4.06 4.43 -2.07
C GLY A 36 4.00 3.67 -3.40
N SER A 37 5.01 3.83 -4.26
CA SER A 37 4.94 3.39 -5.68
C SER A 37 5.08 1.88 -5.89
N TRP A 38 5.66 1.16 -4.92
CA TRP A 38 5.76 -0.29 -4.95
C TRP A 38 5.29 -0.89 -3.64
N LEU A 39 4.47 -1.95 -3.73
CA LEU A 39 3.90 -2.64 -2.59
C LEU A 39 4.27 -4.12 -2.62
N SER A 40 4.52 -4.68 -1.43
CA SER A 40 4.67 -6.12 -1.22
C SER A 40 3.98 -6.52 0.06
N VAL A 41 3.36 -7.70 0.08
CA VAL A 41 2.69 -8.23 1.27
C VAL A 41 3.50 -9.39 1.83
N SER A 42 3.61 -9.47 3.15
CA SER A 42 4.22 -10.61 3.83
C SER A 42 3.45 -11.89 3.52
N ALA A 43 4.15 -13.04 3.56
CA ALA A 43 3.54 -14.34 3.27
C ALA A 43 2.38 -14.70 4.22
N ASP A 44 2.41 -14.19 5.46
CA ASP A 44 1.34 -14.38 6.44
C ASP A 44 0.17 -13.39 6.29
N LEU A 45 0.24 -12.50 5.30
CA LEU A 45 -0.74 -11.47 4.99
C LEU A 45 -1.00 -10.46 6.12
N LYS A 46 -0.07 -10.33 7.08
CA LYS A 46 -0.22 -9.41 8.23
C LYS A 46 0.53 -8.09 8.07
N THR A 47 1.44 -8.00 7.11
CA THR A 47 2.27 -6.81 6.89
C THR A 47 2.27 -6.40 5.44
N LEU A 48 1.96 -5.15 5.17
CA LEU A 48 2.18 -4.51 3.87
C LEU A 48 3.46 -3.68 3.95
N TYR A 49 4.37 -3.89 3.01
CA TYR A 49 5.58 -3.10 2.83
C TYR A 49 5.37 -2.17 1.63
N ALA A 50 5.76 -0.91 1.80
CA ALA A 50 5.73 0.09 0.74
C ALA A 50 7.10 0.73 0.59
N THR A 51 7.58 0.87 -0.65
CA THR A 51 8.68 1.79 -0.91
C THR A 51 8.24 3.21 -0.56
N VAL A 52 9.13 3.98 0.06
CA VAL A 52 8.91 5.41 0.31
C VAL A 52 9.77 6.14 -0.70
N GLU A 53 9.21 6.40 -1.87
CA GLU A 53 9.95 7.00 -2.98
C GLU A 53 10.10 8.51 -2.75
N SER A 54 11.35 8.93 -2.61
CA SER A 54 11.77 10.33 -2.41
C SER A 54 12.48 10.93 -3.63
N GLY A 55 12.38 10.30 -4.80
CA GLY A 55 13.13 10.63 -6.01
C GLY A 55 14.38 9.74 -6.19
N TYR A 56 14.93 9.71 -7.41
CA TYR A 56 16.17 8.99 -7.70
C TYR A 56 17.37 9.84 -7.28
N ASP A 57 18.05 9.41 -6.22
CA ASP A 57 19.35 9.92 -5.82
C ASP A 57 20.26 8.72 -5.54
N SER A 58 21.28 8.53 -6.37
CA SER A 58 22.23 7.42 -6.27
C SER A 58 23.05 7.41 -4.97
N GLY A 59 23.02 8.51 -4.19
CA GLY A 59 23.69 8.62 -2.89
C GLY A 59 22.81 8.32 -1.67
N SER A 60 21.49 8.21 -1.84
CA SER A 60 20.55 8.07 -0.74
C SER A 60 20.01 6.65 -0.65
N PRO A 61 20.12 5.95 0.50
CA PRO A 61 19.51 4.64 0.66
C PRO A 61 17.99 4.75 0.58
N GLY A 62 17.38 3.91 -0.26
CA GLY A 62 15.92 3.79 -0.32
C GLY A 62 15.34 3.40 1.04
N THR A 63 14.14 3.88 1.34
CA THR A 63 13.44 3.54 2.59
C THR A 63 12.16 2.75 2.30
N VAL A 64 11.80 1.89 3.26
CA VAL A 64 10.59 1.06 3.22
C VAL A 64 9.78 1.35 4.48
N ALA A 65 8.48 1.61 4.31
CA ALA A 65 7.53 1.68 5.40
C ALA A 65 6.80 0.34 5.54
N ALA A 66 6.52 -0.06 6.78
CA ALA A 66 5.77 -1.27 7.09
C ALA A 66 4.44 -0.90 7.77
N TYR A 67 3.36 -1.52 7.30
CA TYR A 67 2.00 -1.30 7.77
C TYR A 67 1.45 -2.62 8.27
N ARG A 68 0.91 -2.65 9.49
CA ARG A 68 0.12 -3.79 9.94
C ARG A 68 -1.22 -3.80 9.22
N ILE A 69 -1.54 -4.92 8.61
CA ILE A 69 -2.86 -5.18 8.06
C ILE A 69 -3.73 -5.60 9.25
N ALA A 70 -4.76 -4.79 9.53
CA ALA A 70 -5.75 -5.17 10.52
C ALA A 70 -6.47 -6.43 10.03
N SER A 71 -6.52 -7.46 10.87
CA SER A 71 -7.50 -8.53 10.68
C SER A 71 -8.87 -7.95 11.02
N ASP A 72 -9.84 -8.17 10.15
CA ASP A 72 -11.24 -7.96 10.53
C ASP A 72 -11.49 -8.87 11.75
N ALA A 73 -11.88 -8.29 12.88
CA ALA A 73 -12.15 -9.01 14.13
C ALA A 73 -13.46 -9.82 14.03
#